data_AF-A0A965RE03-F1
#
_entry.id   AF-A0A965RE03-F1
#
_cell.length_a   1.000
_cell.length_b   1.000
_cell.length_c   1.000
_cell.angle_alpha   90.00
_cell.angle_beta   90.00
_cell.angle_gamma   90.00
#
_symmetry.space_group_name_H-M   'P 1'
#
loop_
_entity.id
_entity.type
_entity.pdbx_description
1 polymer ?
#
loop_
_entity_poly.entity_id
_entity_poly.type
_entity_poly.pdbx_seq_one_letter_code
_entity_poly.pdbx_strand_id
1 'polypeptide(L)'
;MKVKTQSKKVNKSWLIGLLKPGMVVVDLGSAPGAWSQYLRRRMAPEGAAAGELGATLIALDILPMEPIEGVHFLQGDFREPEVLQQLNLCLDGKVVDVVVSDMAPNLSGVESADAARMSHLVELAVEFCQAHMKPQGALVVKVFHGSGYSQLVKLFKETF
;
A
#
# COMPACT_ATOMS: atom_id res chain seq x y z
N MET A 1 6.24 14.48 1.13
CA MET A 1 4.85 14.17 0.78
C MET A 1 4.60 14.18 -0.74
N LYS A 2 4.07 13.08 -1.32
CA LYS A 2 3.52 13.07 -2.69
C LYS A 2 2.12 12.43 -2.67
N VAL A 3 1.09 13.27 -2.52
CA VAL A 3 -0.31 12.86 -2.74
C VAL A 3 -0.58 12.99 -4.24
N LYS A 4 -0.77 11.88 -4.96
CA LYS A 4 -1.12 11.91 -6.39
C LYS A 4 -2.12 10.81 -6.71
N THR A 5 -3.18 11.19 -7.41
CA THR A 5 -4.47 10.49 -7.39
C THR A 5 -4.95 10.17 -8.80
N GLN A 6 -5.60 9.02 -9.03
CA GLN A 6 -6.13 8.65 -10.35
C GLN A 6 -7.48 7.92 -10.26
N SER A 7 -8.37 8.22 -11.22
CA SER A 7 -9.76 7.78 -11.28
C SER A 7 -10.00 6.29 -11.58
N LYS A 8 -9.00 5.49 -12.02
CA LYS A 8 -9.25 4.08 -12.43
C LYS A 8 -8.19 3.04 -12.00
N LYS A 9 -6.89 3.38 -11.92
CA LYS A 9 -5.79 2.56 -11.36
C LYS A 9 -4.67 3.50 -10.88
N VAL A 10 -3.90 3.18 -9.83
CA VAL A 10 -2.70 3.99 -9.53
C VAL A 10 -1.69 3.82 -10.66
N ASN A 11 -1.20 4.92 -11.25
CA ASN A 11 -0.21 4.83 -12.33
C ASN A 11 1.16 4.44 -11.75
N LYS A 12 1.67 3.31 -12.24
CA LYS A 12 2.89 2.66 -11.80
C LYS A 12 4.16 3.51 -12.02
N SER A 13 4.15 4.45 -12.98
CA SER A 13 5.28 5.35 -13.22
C SER A 13 5.54 6.31 -12.04
N TRP A 14 4.59 6.51 -11.13
CA TRP A 14 4.77 7.40 -9.98
C TRP A 14 5.73 6.88 -8.92
N LEU A 15 5.95 5.57 -8.88
CA LEU A 15 6.94 4.95 -8.00
C LEU A 15 8.37 5.18 -8.48
N ILE A 16 8.55 5.67 -9.72
CA ILE A 16 9.86 6.02 -10.27
C ILE A 16 10.44 7.19 -9.44
N GLY A 17 11.51 6.88 -8.70
CA GLY A 17 12.19 7.81 -7.80
C GLY A 17 11.74 7.74 -6.34
N LEU A 18 10.68 6.98 -6.01
CA LEU A 18 10.29 6.68 -4.62
C LEU A 18 10.97 5.41 -4.10
N LEU A 19 11.02 4.37 -4.94
CA LEU A 19 11.60 3.07 -4.57
C LEU A 19 13.12 3.07 -4.76
N LYS A 20 13.85 2.66 -3.72
CA LYS A 20 15.30 2.47 -3.71
C LYS A 20 15.63 1.02 -3.28
N PRO A 21 16.78 0.46 -3.70
CA PRO A 21 17.27 -0.80 -3.17
C PRO A 21 17.38 -0.76 -1.64
N GLY A 22 17.19 -1.89 -0.97
CA GLY A 22 17.26 -2.02 0.49
C GLY A 22 15.98 -1.65 1.25
N MET A 23 14.99 -1.07 0.59
CA MET A 23 13.78 -0.59 1.27
C MET A 23 12.84 -1.71 1.70
N VAL A 24 12.07 -1.42 2.75
CA VAL A 24 10.90 -2.17 3.19
C VAL A 24 9.64 -1.52 2.59
N VAL A 25 8.89 -2.29 1.80
CA VAL A 25 7.66 -1.81 1.15
C VAL A 25 6.48 -2.69 1.53
N VAL A 26 5.39 -2.04 1.92
CA VAL A 26 4.11 -2.70 2.23
C VAL A 26 3.08 -2.43 1.14
N ASP A 27 2.40 -3.47 0.68
CA ASP A 27 1.28 -3.44 -0.28
C ASP A 27 -0.02 -3.80 0.44
N LEU A 28 -0.88 -2.79 0.71
CA LEU A 28 -2.18 -2.94 1.38
C LEU A 28 -3.30 -3.14 0.37
N GLY A 29 -4.17 -4.12 0.60
CA GLY A 29 -5.19 -4.50 -0.39
C GLY A 29 -4.54 -5.13 -1.62
N SER A 30 -3.57 -6.01 -1.39
CA SER A 30 -2.68 -6.53 -2.41
C SER A 30 -3.34 -7.52 -3.39
N ALA A 31 -4.42 -8.20 -3.01
CA ALA A 31 -5.06 -9.20 -3.86
C ALA A 31 -5.66 -8.55 -5.13
N PRO A 32 -5.46 -9.14 -6.32
CA PRO A 32 -4.92 -10.48 -6.61
C PRO A 32 -3.39 -10.55 -6.80
N GLY A 33 -2.62 -9.53 -6.42
CA GLY A 33 -1.15 -9.52 -6.41
C GLY A 33 -0.50 -8.66 -7.49
N ALA A 34 -1.27 -7.91 -8.29
CA ALA A 34 -0.74 -7.15 -9.42
C ALA A 34 0.19 -5.98 -9.03
N TRP A 35 0.03 -5.44 -7.82
CA TRP A 35 0.93 -4.44 -7.23
C TRP A 35 2.18 -5.09 -6.68
N SER A 36 2.03 -6.12 -5.86
CA SER A 36 3.13 -6.96 -5.36
C SER A 36 4.06 -7.46 -6.48
N GLN A 37 3.53 -7.98 -7.59
CA GLN A 37 4.33 -8.38 -8.76
C GLN A 37 5.05 -7.21 -9.45
N TYR A 38 4.45 -6.02 -9.43
CA TYR A 38 5.07 -4.82 -9.98
C TYR A 38 6.21 -4.33 -9.08
N LEU A 39 5.97 -4.26 -7.77
CA LEU A 39 6.95 -3.89 -6.77
C LEU A 39 8.14 -4.86 -6.79
N ARG A 40 7.87 -6.17 -6.82
CA ARG A 40 8.89 -7.22 -6.91
C ARG A 40 9.81 -7.05 -8.12
N ARG A 41 9.25 -6.83 -9.30
CA ARG A 41 10.06 -6.56 -10.50
C ARG A 41 10.81 -5.25 -10.38
N ARG A 42 10.16 -4.20 -9.88
CA ARG A 42 10.75 -2.86 -9.82
C ARG A 42 11.90 -2.74 -8.83
N MET A 43 11.92 -3.58 -7.80
CA MET A 43 12.93 -3.62 -6.75
C MET A 43 14.00 -4.68 -6.97
N ALA A 44 13.80 -5.59 -7.91
CA ALA A 44 14.84 -6.54 -8.29
C ALA A 44 15.98 -5.86 -9.07
N PRO A 45 17.21 -6.38 -8.96
CA PRO A 45 18.26 -6.10 -9.93
C PRO A 45 17.76 -6.35 -11.36
N GLU A 46 18.01 -5.41 -12.26
CA GLU A 46 17.66 -5.50 -13.70
C GLU A 46 16.18 -5.75 -14.03
N GLY A 47 15.25 -5.60 -13.08
CA GLY A 47 13.83 -5.80 -13.33
C GLY A 47 13.36 -7.26 -13.29
N ALA A 48 14.21 -8.18 -12.81
CA ALA A 48 13.92 -9.62 -12.78
C ALA A 48 12.66 -9.98 -11.99
N ALA A 49 11.91 -10.99 -12.43
CA ALA A 49 10.70 -11.46 -11.75
C ALA A 49 10.97 -12.47 -10.61
N ALA A 50 12.18 -13.03 -10.57
CA ALA A 50 12.63 -14.08 -9.63
C ALA A 50 14.10 -13.83 -9.25
N GLY A 51 14.61 -14.58 -8.27
CA GLY A 51 15.99 -14.46 -7.76
C GLY A 51 16.14 -13.46 -6.62
N GLU A 52 17.39 -13.09 -6.32
CA GLU A 52 17.75 -12.23 -5.20
C GLU A 52 16.96 -10.91 -5.20
N LEU A 53 16.35 -10.62 -4.06
CA LEU A 53 15.66 -9.36 -3.82
C LEU A 53 16.37 -8.65 -2.67
N GLY A 54 17.11 -7.59 -3.01
CA GLY A 54 17.75 -6.72 -2.01
C GLY A 54 16.76 -5.79 -1.30
N ALA A 55 15.51 -6.21 -1.10
CA ALA A 55 14.42 -5.43 -0.51
C ALA A 55 13.48 -6.36 0.27
N THR A 56 12.73 -5.80 1.20
CA THR A 56 11.69 -6.55 1.92
C THR A 56 10.32 -6.11 1.42
N LEU A 57 9.58 -7.04 0.81
CA LEU A 57 8.22 -6.80 0.33
C LEU A 57 7.23 -7.58 1.19
N ILE A 58 6.26 -6.87 1.75
CA ILE A 58 5.20 -7.46 2.56
C ILE A 58 3.85 -7.05 1.95
N ALA A 59 3.00 -8.02 1.68
CA ALA A 59 1.68 -7.84 1.08
C ALA A 59 0.61 -8.26 2.10
N LEU A 60 -0.40 -7.41 2.28
CA LEU A 60 -1.50 -7.62 3.22
C LEU A 60 -2.83 -7.56 2.48
N ASP A 61 -3.67 -8.56 2.67
CA ASP A 61 -5.04 -8.56 2.17
C ASP A 61 -5.92 -9.54 2.95
N ILE A 62 -7.21 -9.25 3.08
CA ILE A 62 -8.20 -10.17 3.64
C ILE A 62 -8.49 -11.34 2.67
N LEU A 63 -8.36 -11.09 1.37
CA LEU A 63 -8.58 -12.07 0.30
C LEU A 63 -7.28 -12.83 0.00
N PRO A 64 -7.37 -14.12 -0.35
CA PRO A 64 -6.18 -14.89 -0.73
C PRO A 64 -5.62 -14.42 -2.07
N MET A 65 -4.32 -14.64 -2.30
CA MET A 65 -3.68 -14.51 -3.60
C MET A 65 -2.60 -15.56 -3.81
N GLU A 66 -2.23 -15.79 -5.06
CA GLU A 66 -1.12 -16.69 -5.40
C GLU A 66 0.21 -16.16 -4.83
N PRO A 67 1.06 -17.03 -4.26
CA PRO A 67 2.37 -16.63 -3.77
C PRO A 67 3.23 -15.98 -4.86
N ILE A 68 3.94 -14.92 -4.50
CA ILE A 68 4.89 -14.23 -5.38
C ILE A 68 6.27 -14.35 -4.75
N GLU A 69 7.25 -14.85 -5.51
CA GLU A 69 8.62 -15.03 -5.02
C GLU A 69 9.20 -13.71 -4.48
N GLY A 70 9.79 -13.77 -3.28
CA GLY A 70 10.35 -12.61 -2.60
C GLY A 70 9.33 -11.64 -2.01
N VAL A 71 8.04 -11.99 -1.98
CA VAL A 71 6.97 -11.24 -1.30
C VAL A 71 6.43 -12.06 -0.14
N HIS A 72 6.47 -11.50 1.07
CA HIS A 72 5.80 -12.08 2.23
C HIS A 72 4.32 -11.72 2.19
N PHE A 73 3.45 -12.69 1.93
CA PHE A 73 2.01 -12.47 1.94
C PHE A 73 1.40 -12.83 3.30
N LEU A 74 0.67 -11.89 3.88
CA LEU A 74 -0.05 -12.02 5.14
C LEU A 74 -1.55 -11.90 4.84
N GLN A 75 -2.25 -13.03 4.90
CA GLN A 75 -3.69 -13.04 4.70
C GLN A 75 -4.41 -12.71 5.99
N GLY A 76 -5.17 -11.62 5.98
CA GLY A 76 -5.99 -11.17 7.10
C GLY A 76 -6.22 -9.67 7.08
N ASP A 77 -7.02 -9.20 8.02
CA ASP A 77 -7.25 -7.77 8.21
C ASP A 77 -6.10 -7.17 9.01
N PHE A 78 -5.38 -6.20 8.43
CA PHE A 78 -4.21 -5.57 9.06
C PHE A 78 -4.55 -4.74 10.31
N ARG A 79 -5.83 -4.62 10.68
CA ARG A 79 -6.28 -4.04 11.95
C ARG A 79 -6.29 -5.06 13.09
N GLU A 80 -6.29 -6.35 12.76
CA GLU A 80 -6.38 -7.42 13.75
C GLU A 80 -5.01 -7.69 14.40
N PRO A 81 -4.96 -7.90 15.72
CA PRO A 81 -3.70 -8.10 16.46
C PRO A 81 -2.85 -9.24 15.91
N GLU A 82 -3.46 -10.33 15.46
CA GLU A 82 -2.78 -11.50 14.95
C GLU A 82 -2.01 -11.17 13.65
N VAL A 83 -2.63 -10.40 12.75
CA VAL A 83 -2.01 -9.97 11.49
C VAL A 83 -0.91 -8.95 11.75
N LEU A 84 -1.12 -8.03 12.69
CA LEU A 84 -0.09 -7.07 13.12
C LEU A 84 1.11 -7.77 13.77
N GLN A 85 0.88 -8.85 14.53
CA GLN A 85 1.97 -9.66 15.08
C GLN A 85 2.78 -10.34 13.98
N GLN A 86 2.11 -10.92 12.99
CA GLN A 86 2.78 -11.51 11.82
C GLN A 86 3.59 -10.47 11.04
N LEU A 87 3.02 -9.27 10.83
CA LEU A 87 3.71 -8.15 10.21
C LEU A 87 4.99 -7.80 10.98
N ASN A 88 4.91 -7.66 12.30
CA ASN A 88 6.07 -7.35 13.13
C ASN A 88 7.17 -8.43 13.04
N LEU A 89 6.79 -9.71 12.97
CA LEU A 89 7.73 -10.81 12.75
C LEU A 89 8.40 -10.71 11.37
N CYS A 90 7.64 -10.40 10.32
CA CYS A 90 8.19 -10.19 8.97
C CYS A 90 9.10 -8.96 8.87
N LEU A 91 8.81 -7.91 9.64
CA LEU A 91 9.61 -6.69 9.68
C LEU A 91 10.97 -6.92 10.36
N ASP A 92 11.06 -7.83 11.34
CA ASP A 92 12.30 -8.18 12.04
C ASP A 92 13.06 -6.93 12.53
N GLY A 93 12.35 -6.03 13.20
CA GLY A 93 12.88 -4.77 13.71
C GLY A 93 13.14 -3.68 12.67
N LYS A 94 12.94 -3.95 11.36
CA LYS A 94 12.97 -2.92 10.32
C LYS A 94 11.71 -2.06 10.36
N VAL A 95 11.82 -0.84 9.83
CA VAL A 95 10.71 0.13 9.75
C VAL A 95 10.30 0.30 8.30
N VAL A 96 9.01 0.47 8.03
CA VAL A 96 8.49 0.60 6.66
C VAL A 96 8.95 1.90 6.01
N ASP A 97 9.45 1.83 4.78
CA ASP A 97 9.87 2.99 3.99
C ASP A 97 8.73 3.54 3.13
N VAL A 98 7.98 2.64 2.48
CA VAL A 98 6.93 2.96 1.52
C VAL A 98 5.72 2.07 1.75
N VAL A 99 4.54 2.67 1.76
CA VAL A 99 3.26 1.97 1.74
C VAL A 99 2.54 2.29 0.44
N VAL A 100 2.07 1.26 -0.24
CA VAL A 100 1.18 1.38 -1.40
C VAL A 100 -0.15 0.74 -1.03
N SER A 101 -1.25 1.38 -1.36
CA SER A 101 -2.60 0.85 -1.17
C SER A 101 -3.41 0.99 -2.45
N ASP A 102 -3.84 -0.14 -3.01
CA ASP A 102 -4.81 -0.19 -4.11
C ASP A 102 -6.20 -0.60 -3.63
N MET A 103 -6.44 -0.56 -2.31
CA MET A 103 -7.73 -0.79 -1.70
C MET A 103 -8.81 0.06 -2.37
N ALA A 104 -9.94 -0.56 -2.68
CA ALA A 104 -11.10 0.11 -3.20
C ALA A 104 -12.37 -0.54 -2.65
N PRO A 105 -13.40 0.24 -2.31
CA PRO A 105 -14.65 -0.32 -1.83
C PRO A 105 -15.45 -0.89 -2.99
N ASN A 106 -16.35 -1.82 -2.68
CA ASN A 106 -17.43 -2.17 -3.59
C ASN A 106 -18.31 -0.93 -3.80
N LEU A 107 -18.42 -0.50 -5.07
CA LEU A 107 -19.21 0.67 -5.43
C LEU A 107 -20.70 0.29 -5.45
N SER A 108 -21.48 1.08 -4.74
CA SER A 108 -22.95 0.97 -4.71
C SER A 108 -23.64 1.77 -5.81
N GLY A 109 -22.94 2.75 -6.38
CA GLY A 109 -23.52 3.74 -7.29
C GLY A 109 -24.14 4.95 -6.56
N VAL A 110 -24.20 4.93 -5.23
CA VAL A 110 -24.60 6.09 -4.41
C VAL A 110 -23.34 6.87 -4.05
N GLU A 111 -23.17 8.04 -4.68
CA GLU A 111 -21.93 8.83 -4.63
C GLU A 111 -21.46 9.10 -3.19
N SER A 112 -22.35 9.58 -2.32
CA SER A 112 -22.01 9.91 -0.92
C SER A 112 -21.55 8.69 -0.11
N ALA A 113 -22.21 7.54 -0.31
CA ALA A 113 -21.85 6.31 0.37
C ALA A 113 -20.53 5.74 -0.17
N ASP A 114 -20.31 5.81 -1.49
CA ASP A 114 -19.05 5.39 -2.12
C ASP A 114 -17.87 6.30 -1.69
N ALA A 115 -18.10 7.60 -1.58
CA ALA A 115 -17.12 8.57 -1.08
C ALA A 115 -16.75 8.32 0.39
N ALA A 116 -17.73 8.05 1.25
CA ALA A 116 -17.49 7.73 2.66
C ALA A 116 -16.69 6.42 2.81
N ARG A 117 -17.04 5.38 2.05
CA ARG A 117 -16.30 4.11 2.05
C ARG A 117 -14.87 4.25 1.55
N MET A 118 -14.66 5.03 0.48
CA MET A 118 -13.31 5.31 0.00
C MET A 118 -12.49 6.10 1.03
N SER A 119 -13.10 7.08 1.68
CA SER A 119 -12.44 7.88 2.72
C SER A 119 -11.99 7.01 3.87
N HIS A 120 -12.85 6.10 4.33
CA HIS A 120 -12.50 5.16 5.38
C HIS A 120 -11.28 4.28 5.03
N LEU A 121 -11.21 3.73 3.82
CA LEU A 121 -10.06 2.91 3.39
C LEU A 121 -8.76 3.71 3.35
N VAL A 122 -8.83 4.99 2.99
CA VAL A 122 -7.69 5.90 2.98
C VAL A 122 -7.25 6.24 4.41
N GLU A 123 -8.20 6.51 5.31
CA GLU A 123 -7.94 6.74 6.73
C GLU A 123 -7.19 5.54 7.34
N LEU A 124 -7.64 4.32 7.08
CA LEU A 124 -6.96 3.10 7.54
C LEU A 124 -5.51 3.00 7.04
N ALA A 125 -5.26 3.37 5.78
CA ALA A 125 -3.89 3.38 5.24
C ALA A 125 -3.01 4.46 5.88
N VAL A 126 -3.59 5.62 6.22
CA VAL A 126 -2.90 6.71 6.93
C VAL A 126 -2.55 6.28 8.36
N GLU A 127 -3.51 5.69 9.08
CA GLU A 127 -3.31 5.17 10.44
C GLU A 127 -2.21 4.10 10.47
N PHE A 128 -2.24 3.17 9.51
CA PHE A 128 -1.19 2.16 9.34
C PHE A 128 0.20 2.82 9.15
N CYS A 129 0.29 3.84 8.31
CA CYS A 129 1.53 4.57 8.11
C CYS A 129 2.01 5.29 9.38
N GLN A 130 1.13 5.89 10.15
CA GLN A 130 1.51 6.55 11.40
C GLN A 130 2.09 5.57 12.42
N ALA A 131 1.60 4.33 12.44
CA ALA A 131 2.08 3.29 13.35
C ALA A 131 3.38 2.59 12.88
N HIS A 132 3.53 2.36 11.57
CA HIS A 132 4.56 1.42 11.06
C HIS A 132 5.58 2.05 10.11
N MET A 133 5.32 3.25 9.58
CA MET A 133 6.19 3.90 8.60
C MET A 133 7.14 4.88 9.27
N LYS A 134 8.38 4.92 8.78
CA LYS A 134 9.38 5.85 9.29
C LYS A 134 9.01 7.30 8.98
N PRO A 135 9.56 8.28 9.74
CA PRO A 135 9.50 9.68 9.34
C PRO A 135 10.04 9.88 7.91
N GLN A 136 9.38 10.75 7.14
CA GLN A 136 9.71 11.02 5.73
C GLN A 136 9.55 9.82 4.78
N GLY A 137 8.85 8.76 5.21
CA GLY A 137 8.38 7.70 4.31
C GLY A 137 7.36 8.21 3.29
N ALA A 138 6.90 7.30 2.42
CA ALA A 138 5.93 7.63 1.39
C ALA A 138 4.71 6.71 1.43
N LEU A 139 3.52 7.32 1.45
CA LEU A 139 2.25 6.65 1.24
C LEU A 139 1.72 6.97 -0.17
N VAL A 140 1.33 5.93 -0.91
CA VAL A 140 0.62 6.03 -2.19
C VAL A 140 -0.71 5.31 -2.07
N VAL A 141 -1.82 6.02 -2.26
CA VAL A 141 -3.17 5.45 -2.17
C VAL A 141 -3.96 5.66 -3.46
N LYS A 142 -4.84 4.71 -3.78
CA LYS A 142 -5.91 4.91 -4.76
C LYS A 142 -7.03 5.77 -4.17
N VAL A 143 -7.46 6.78 -4.92
CA VAL A 143 -8.67 7.55 -4.60
C VAL A 143 -9.43 7.88 -5.88
N PHE A 144 -10.75 7.93 -5.79
CA PHE A 144 -11.59 8.41 -6.87
C PHE A 144 -11.70 9.95 -6.82
N HIS A 145 -11.72 10.59 -7.98
CA HIS A 145 -12.05 12.02 -8.04
C HIS A 145 -13.56 12.16 -7.89
N GLY A 146 -13.99 12.93 -6.90
CA GLY A 146 -15.40 13.11 -6.55
C GLY A 146 -15.54 13.81 -5.20
N SER A 147 -16.73 13.72 -4.61
CA SER A 147 -16.96 14.14 -3.24
C SER A 147 -15.97 13.47 -2.26
N GLY A 148 -15.46 14.23 -1.30
CA GLY A 148 -14.47 13.76 -0.31
C GLY A 148 -13.00 13.93 -0.71
N TYR A 149 -12.69 14.17 -2.00
CA TYR A 149 -11.30 14.25 -2.47
C TYR A 149 -10.47 15.35 -1.78
N SER A 150 -11.04 16.56 -1.63
CA SER A 150 -10.31 17.68 -1.02
C SER A 150 -10.04 17.45 0.47
N GLN A 151 -10.95 16.76 1.16
CA GLN A 151 -10.78 16.34 2.55
C GLN A 151 -9.64 15.32 2.68
N LEU A 152 -9.56 14.33 1.77
CA LEU A 152 -8.47 13.36 1.77
C LEU A 152 -7.12 14.02 1.48
N VAL A 153 -7.05 14.98 0.55
CA VAL A 153 -5.83 15.75 0.31
C VAL A 153 -5.42 16.55 1.54
N LYS A 154 -6.39 17.13 2.26
CA LYS A 154 -6.14 17.85 3.51
C LYS A 154 -5.58 16.92 4.59
N LEU A 155 -6.22 15.76 4.81
CA LEU A 155 -5.76 14.74 5.75
C LEU A 155 -4.29 14.36 5.52
N PHE A 156 -3.90 14.14 4.27
CA PHE A 156 -2.51 13.80 3.95
C PHE A 156 -1.55 14.94 4.29
N LYS A 157 -1.90 16.20 3.98
CA LYS A 157 -1.07 17.37 4.27
C LYS A 157 -0.88 17.64 5.75
N GLU A 158 -1.88 17.28 6.55
CA GLU A 158 -1.81 17.42 8.00
C GLU A 158 -0.99 16.28 8.64
N THR A 159 -0.83 15.16 7.94
CA THR A 159 -0.14 13.97 8.46
C THR A 159 1.32 13.81 7.98
N PHE A 160 1.66 14.24 6.75
CA PHE A 160 2.97 13.99 6.09
C PHE A 160 3.61 15.24 5.48
#